data_AF-A0A1F3SPS0-F1
#
_entry.id   AF-A0A1F3SPS0-F1
#
_cell.length_a   1.000
_cell.length_b   1.000
_cell.length_c   1.000
_cell.angle_alpha   90.00
_cell.angle_beta   90.00
_cell.angle_gamma   90.00
#
_symmetry.space_group_name_H-M   'P 1'
#
loop_
_entity.id
_entity.type
_entity.pdbx_description
1 polymer ?
#
loop_
_entity_poly.entity_id
_entity_poly.type
_entity_poly.pdbx_seq_one_letter_code
_entity_poly.pdbx_strand_id
1 'polypeptide(L)'
;MSWNVDLRDSREAVNNYVNSKMLLKLKRPSIQRAGSCLLAARRVIRIFRRPFFQIIEQWAETSPEVDVFPPRNYSGSYRNESIYVKNVFPFILPMARNMNVNGVYFGTDKLGHFISFGVRYYGIYHRAITHGADEKTAFKKVVDFGLMSEVDLVGKIITGVLSFGDLEANFQGMLFFRSLCDSTSAFHLKKDESNGWTLSGKFDIAQYVNGDWDESYNESGFTRARWTGSNGLNQTLRKYCEARNSSRVLQRFEHYQNSFSRSFSQSLILDLENGGVFNHRRDYNFANACSNVLISGTPDNN
;
A
#
# COMPACT_ATOMS: atom_id res chain seq x y z
N MET A 1 0.43 -14.02 9.22
CA MET A 1 1.44 -13.51 8.27
C MET A 1 1.56 -14.47 7.09
N SER A 2 1.93 -14.01 5.89
CA SER A 2 2.06 -14.82 4.66
C SER A 2 3.49 -15.33 4.39
N TRP A 3 4.38 -15.30 5.39
CA TRP A 3 5.81 -15.62 5.25
C TRP A 3 6.10 -17.05 4.79
N ASN A 4 5.29 -18.01 5.20
CA ASN A 4 5.46 -19.43 4.86
C ASN A 4 4.64 -19.86 3.64
N VAL A 5 4.13 -18.90 2.86
CA VAL A 5 3.29 -19.17 1.69
C VAL A 5 3.94 -18.59 0.45
N ASP A 6 4.02 -19.41 -0.60
CA ASP A 6 4.36 -18.98 -1.95
C ASP A 6 3.07 -18.65 -2.68
N LEU A 7 2.89 -17.37 -3.02
CA LEU A 7 1.78 -16.90 -3.83
C LEU A 7 2.27 -16.68 -5.26
N ARG A 8 1.47 -17.11 -6.24
CA ARG A 8 1.75 -16.84 -7.65
C ARG A 8 1.79 -15.34 -7.90
N ASP A 9 2.79 -14.89 -8.68
CA ASP A 9 2.88 -13.50 -9.10
C ASP A 9 1.61 -13.10 -9.89
N SER A 10 0.92 -12.08 -9.39
CA SER A 10 -0.32 -11.55 -9.94
C SER A 10 -0.13 -10.30 -10.79
N ARG A 11 1.12 -9.90 -11.11
CA ARG A 11 1.44 -8.73 -11.95
C ARG A 11 0.66 -8.73 -13.26
N GLU A 12 0.67 -9.85 -13.99
CA GLU A 12 -0.02 -9.95 -15.28
C GLU A 12 -1.54 -9.77 -15.12
N ALA A 13 -2.16 -10.43 -14.13
CA ALA A 13 -3.57 -10.30 -13.84
C ALA A 13 -3.97 -8.85 -13.52
N VAL A 14 -3.18 -8.18 -12.66
CA VAL A 14 -3.40 -6.77 -12.30
C VAL A 14 -3.27 -5.86 -13.53
N ASN A 15 -2.22 -6.06 -14.35
CA ASN A 15 -1.99 -5.27 -15.56
C ASN A 15 -3.12 -5.46 -16.57
N ASN A 16 -3.56 -6.69 -16.83
CA ASN A 16 -4.64 -6.99 -17.75
C ASN A 16 -5.97 -6.37 -17.27
N TYR A 17 -6.26 -6.47 -15.96
CA TYR A 17 -7.45 -5.87 -15.38
C TYR A 17 -7.44 -4.34 -15.50
N VAL A 18 -6.35 -3.66 -15.11
CA VAL A 18 -6.28 -2.20 -15.15
C VAL A 18 -6.32 -1.70 -16.60
N ASN A 19 -5.50 -2.24 -17.49
CA ASN A 19 -5.47 -1.81 -18.89
C ASN A 19 -6.83 -1.99 -19.57
N SER A 20 -7.47 -3.15 -19.42
CA SER A 20 -8.77 -3.44 -20.06
C SER A 20 -9.87 -2.50 -19.56
N LYS A 21 -9.94 -2.24 -18.25
CA LYS A 21 -10.92 -1.32 -17.66
C LYS A 21 -10.68 0.12 -18.10
N MET A 22 -9.43 0.57 -18.15
CA MET A 22 -9.10 1.92 -18.63
C MET A 22 -9.48 2.11 -20.11
N LEU A 23 -9.11 1.16 -20.98
CA LEU A 23 -9.47 1.18 -22.40
C LEU A 23 -10.98 1.18 -22.61
N LEU A 24 -11.72 0.34 -21.87
CA LEU A 24 -13.18 0.33 -21.90
C LEU A 24 -13.76 1.68 -21.48
N LYS A 25 -13.19 2.29 -20.43
CA LYS A 25 -13.69 3.54 -19.87
C LYS A 25 -13.42 4.72 -20.81
N LEU A 26 -12.28 4.74 -21.49
CA LEU A 26 -11.90 5.77 -22.46
C LEU A 26 -12.92 5.91 -23.59
N LYS A 27 -13.52 4.82 -24.06
CA LYS A 27 -14.55 4.85 -25.13
C LYS A 27 -15.81 5.67 -24.79
N ARG A 28 -15.99 6.11 -23.54
CA ARG A 28 -17.18 6.87 -23.12
C ARG A 28 -17.13 8.31 -23.66
N PRO A 29 -18.22 8.83 -24.26
CA PRO A 29 -18.27 10.21 -24.78
C PRO A 29 -17.98 11.30 -23.74
N SER A 30 -18.28 11.03 -22.46
CA SER A 30 -17.97 11.96 -21.37
C SER A 30 -16.47 12.06 -21.08
N ILE A 31 -15.67 11.05 -21.41
CA ILE A 31 -14.20 11.11 -21.30
C ILE A 31 -13.62 11.71 -22.57
N GLN A 32 -14.10 11.28 -23.73
CA GLN A 32 -13.65 11.79 -25.02
C GLN A 32 -13.79 13.32 -25.13
N ARG A 33 -14.85 13.89 -24.57
CA ARG A 33 -15.08 15.35 -24.52
C ARG A 33 -14.43 16.06 -23.32
N ALA A 34 -13.56 15.42 -22.55
CA ALA A 34 -12.90 16.08 -21.42
C ALA A 34 -11.97 17.20 -21.92
N GLY A 35 -12.13 18.41 -21.38
CA GLY A 35 -11.38 19.60 -21.82
C GLY A 35 -9.90 19.61 -21.42
N SER A 36 -9.49 18.75 -20.48
CA SER A 36 -8.10 18.66 -20.00
C SER A 36 -7.71 17.23 -19.67
N CYS A 37 -6.41 16.94 -19.68
CA CYS A 37 -5.90 15.63 -19.31
C CYS A 37 -6.31 15.25 -17.89
N LEU A 38 -6.19 16.19 -16.94
CA LEU A 38 -6.58 15.96 -15.56
C LEU A 38 -8.05 15.51 -15.43
N LEU A 39 -8.95 16.14 -16.19
CA LEU A 39 -10.36 15.75 -16.18
C LEU A 39 -10.57 14.38 -16.80
N ALA A 40 -9.86 14.05 -17.89
CA ALA A 40 -9.88 12.73 -18.51
C ALA A 40 -9.36 11.65 -17.55
N ALA A 41 -8.17 11.82 -16.97
CA ALA A 41 -7.54 10.93 -16.02
C ALA A 41 -8.45 10.63 -14.82
N ARG A 42 -9.01 11.68 -14.18
CA ARG A 42 -9.95 11.53 -13.06
C ARG A 42 -11.21 10.73 -13.45
N ARG A 43 -11.73 10.92 -14.66
CA ARG A 43 -12.92 10.22 -15.15
C ARG A 43 -12.63 8.76 -15.51
N VAL A 44 -11.45 8.47 -16.06
CA VAL A 44 -11.00 7.11 -16.39
C VAL A 44 -10.81 6.30 -15.12
N ILE A 45 -10.03 6.80 -14.16
CA ILE A 45 -9.71 6.05 -12.95
C ILE A 45 -10.92 5.86 -12.02
N ARG A 46 -11.96 6.69 -12.15
CA ARG A 46 -13.22 6.49 -11.40
C ARG A 46 -13.84 5.10 -11.61
N ILE A 47 -13.52 4.38 -12.69
CA ILE A 47 -13.99 3.00 -12.90
C ILE A 47 -13.52 2.01 -11.80
N PHE A 48 -12.41 2.30 -11.13
CA PHE A 48 -11.85 1.45 -10.08
C PHE A 48 -12.35 1.81 -8.68
N ARG A 49 -13.18 2.84 -8.56
CA ARG A 49 -13.50 3.47 -7.29
C ARG A 49 -14.94 3.26 -6.86
N ARG A 50 -15.14 3.10 -5.55
CA ARG A 50 -16.44 3.07 -4.85
C ARG A 50 -16.29 3.77 -3.49
N PRO A 51 -17.38 4.20 -2.84
CA PRO A 51 -17.29 4.98 -1.60
C PRO A 51 -16.62 4.27 -0.41
N PHE A 52 -16.76 2.94 -0.30
CA PHE A 52 -16.26 2.16 0.84
C PHE A 52 -15.18 1.16 0.39
N PHE A 53 -15.55 0.10 -0.32
CA PHE A 53 -14.61 -0.90 -0.87
C PHE A 53 -14.29 -0.61 -2.33
N GLN A 54 -13.00 -0.50 -2.68
CA GLN A 54 -12.62 -0.16 -4.05
C GLN A 54 -12.92 -1.31 -5.01
N ILE A 55 -13.25 -1.01 -6.27
CA ILE A 55 -13.60 -2.03 -7.27
C ILE A 55 -12.38 -2.90 -7.60
N ILE A 56 -11.18 -2.33 -7.57
CA ILE A 56 -9.93 -3.07 -7.79
C ILE A 56 -9.60 -4.03 -6.64
N GLU A 57 -9.83 -3.60 -5.40
CA GLU A 57 -9.66 -4.41 -4.19
C GLU A 57 -10.66 -5.58 -4.20
N GLN A 58 -11.95 -5.29 -4.43
CA GLN A 58 -12.98 -6.32 -4.55
C GLN A 58 -12.67 -7.32 -5.67
N TRP A 59 -12.13 -6.85 -6.81
CA TRP A 59 -11.72 -7.72 -7.89
C TRP A 59 -10.56 -8.63 -7.46
N ALA A 60 -9.51 -8.10 -6.83
CA ALA A 60 -8.39 -8.92 -6.35
C ALA A 60 -8.84 -9.97 -5.32
N GLU A 61 -9.77 -9.60 -4.43
CA GLU A 61 -10.34 -10.50 -3.42
C GLU A 61 -11.18 -11.65 -4.01
N THR A 62 -11.75 -11.48 -5.20
CA THR A 62 -12.71 -12.43 -5.77
C THR A 62 -12.23 -13.13 -7.04
N SER A 63 -11.24 -12.57 -7.73
CA SER A 63 -10.76 -13.07 -9.02
C SER A 63 -9.92 -14.35 -8.87
N PRO A 64 -10.24 -15.44 -9.58
CA PRO A 64 -9.40 -16.64 -9.57
C PRO A 64 -8.03 -16.40 -10.25
N GLU A 65 -7.87 -15.30 -10.99
CA GLU A 65 -6.60 -14.93 -11.61
C GLU A 65 -5.56 -14.44 -10.56
N VAL A 66 -6.04 -13.94 -9.42
CA VAL A 66 -5.19 -13.45 -8.32
C VAL A 66 -5.09 -14.53 -7.26
N ASP A 67 -3.86 -14.97 -7.00
CA ASP A 67 -3.55 -15.89 -5.91
C ASP A 67 -3.45 -15.11 -4.61
N VAL A 68 -4.12 -15.59 -3.56
CA VAL A 68 -4.31 -14.84 -2.31
C VAL A 68 -4.17 -15.72 -1.07
N PHE A 69 -3.68 -15.13 0.01
CA PHE A 69 -3.58 -15.77 1.32
C PHE A 69 -4.30 -14.97 2.42
N PRO A 70 -5.16 -15.61 3.25
CA PRO A 70 -5.58 -17.01 3.17
C PRO A 70 -6.38 -17.33 1.91
N PRO A 71 -6.47 -18.61 1.50
CA PRO A 71 -7.23 -18.98 0.32
C PRO A 71 -8.72 -18.68 0.49
N ARG A 72 -9.44 -18.50 -0.62
CA ARG A 72 -10.83 -18.01 -0.60
C ARG A 72 -11.81 -18.94 0.12
N ASN A 73 -11.51 -20.24 0.12
CA ASN A 73 -12.29 -21.29 0.78
C ASN A 73 -11.85 -21.54 2.24
N TYR A 74 -10.99 -20.68 2.82
CA TYR A 74 -10.54 -20.82 4.19
C TYR A 74 -11.72 -20.77 5.17
N SER A 75 -12.04 -21.92 5.80
CA SER A 75 -13.13 -22.09 6.76
C SER A 75 -12.74 -21.69 8.19
N GLY A 76 -11.44 -21.55 8.46
CA GLY A 76 -10.95 -21.03 9.72
C GLY A 76 -11.31 -19.56 9.89
N SER A 77 -11.47 -19.13 11.15
CA SER A 77 -11.54 -17.70 11.45
C SER A 77 -10.19 -17.08 11.12
N TYR A 78 -10.00 -16.59 9.89
CA TYR A 78 -8.83 -15.78 9.50
C TYR A 78 -8.55 -14.66 10.50
N ARG A 79 -9.64 -14.12 11.10
CA ARG A 79 -9.58 -13.19 12.21
C ARG A 79 -8.78 -13.71 13.40
N ASN A 80 -8.81 -14.99 13.74
CA ASN A 80 -8.11 -15.60 14.88
C ASN A 80 -6.61 -15.82 14.67
N GLU A 81 -6.12 -15.77 13.43
CA GLU A 81 -4.71 -15.97 13.08
C GLU A 81 -4.00 -14.67 12.68
N SER A 82 -4.76 -13.62 12.39
CA SER A 82 -4.22 -12.29 12.12
C SER A 82 -3.52 -11.70 13.34
N ILE A 83 -2.66 -10.70 13.16
CA ILE A 83 -2.17 -9.93 14.30
C ILE A 83 -3.25 -8.99 14.87
N TYR A 84 -4.36 -8.81 14.14
CA TYR A 84 -5.42 -7.86 14.46
C TYR A 84 -6.61 -8.45 15.23
N VAL A 85 -6.57 -9.73 15.61
CA VAL A 85 -7.67 -10.61 16.09
C VAL A 85 -8.68 -9.99 17.07
N LYS A 86 -8.26 -9.10 17.97
CA LYS A 86 -9.07 -8.77 19.15
C LYS A 86 -9.43 -7.30 19.35
N ASN A 87 -8.92 -6.39 18.53
CA ASN A 87 -8.89 -4.97 18.92
C ASN A 87 -9.35 -3.99 17.81
N VAL A 88 -9.84 -4.41 16.65
CA VAL A 88 -10.26 -3.45 15.59
C VAL A 88 -11.71 -3.04 15.82
N PHE A 89 -11.92 -1.91 16.51
CA PHE A 89 -13.18 -1.18 16.41
C PHE A 89 -13.11 -0.26 15.18
N PRO A 90 -14.14 -0.20 14.32
CA PRO A 90 -15.32 -1.06 14.33
C PRO A 90 -14.99 -2.45 13.76
N PHE A 91 -15.59 -3.49 14.37
CA PHE A 91 -15.45 -4.92 14.02
C PHE A 91 -15.92 -5.32 12.60
N ILE A 92 -16.17 -4.34 11.74
CA ILE A 92 -16.94 -4.43 10.49
C ILE A 92 -16.03 -4.40 9.25
N LEU A 93 -14.76 -4.00 9.38
CA LEU A 93 -13.85 -4.00 8.22
C LEU A 93 -13.29 -5.42 7.96
N PRO A 94 -13.51 -5.99 6.76
CA PRO A 94 -12.87 -7.24 6.37
C PRO A 94 -11.36 -7.01 6.29
N MET A 95 -10.58 -7.95 6.81
CA MET A 95 -9.14 -7.92 6.64
C MET A 95 -8.82 -8.31 5.21
N ALA A 96 -8.00 -7.50 4.55
CA ALA A 96 -7.48 -7.81 3.23
C ALA A 96 -6.65 -9.10 3.26
N ARG A 97 -6.74 -9.88 2.19
CA ARG A 97 -5.84 -11.01 1.96
C ARG A 97 -4.52 -10.50 1.40
N ASN A 98 -3.45 -11.25 1.62
CA ASN A 98 -2.18 -10.98 0.98
C ASN A 98 -2.19 -11.51 -0.45
N MET A 99 -1.52 -10.80 -1.36
CA MET A 99 -1.20 -11.23 -2.71
C MET A 99 0.29 -11.01 -2.98
N ASN A 100 0.80 -11.59 -4.06
CA ASN A 100 2.15 -11.33 -4.56
C ASN A 100 2.08 -10.61 -5.90
N VAL A 101 2.81 -9.50 -6.05
CA VAL A 101 3.00 -8.81 -7.32
C VAL A 101 4.47 -8.46 -7.48
N ASN A 102 5.08 -8.93 -8.56
CA ASN A 102 6.48 -8.64 -8.88
C ASN A 102 7.43 -8.99 -7.74
N GLY A 103 7.18 -10.11 -7.07
CA GLY A 103 7.96 -10.59 -5.91
C GLY A 103 7.60 -9.94 -4.57
N VAL A 104 6.76 -8.90 -4.55
CA VAL A 104 6.37 -8.17 -3.33
C VAL A 104 5.05 -8.69 -2.79
N TYR A 105 5.04 -9.03 -1.50
CA TYR A 105 3.86 -9.51 -0.77
C TYR A 105 3.18 -8.36 -0.04
N PHE A 106 1.89 -8.13 -0.29
CA PHE A 106 1.12 -7.09 0.38
C PHE A 106 -0.38 -7.38 0.40
N GLY A 107 -1.11 -6.67 1.26
CA GLY A 107 -2.57 -6.78 1.35
C GLY A 107 -3.29 -6.18 0.14
N THR A 108 -4.34 -6.85 -0.36
CA THR A 108 -5.16 -6.39 -1.51
C THR A 108 -5.71 -4.97 -1.35
N ASP A 109 -5.90 -4.49 -0.11
CA ASP A 109 -6.28 -3.12 0.25
C ASP A 109 -5.32 -2.07 -0.32
N LYS A 110 -4.02 -2.41 -0.46
CA LYS A 110 -3.01 -1.51 -1.03
C LYS A 110 -3.33 -1.09 -2.46
N LEU A 111 -4.02 -1.92 -3.23
CA LEU A 111 -4.52 -1.54 -4.57
C LEU A 111 -5.60 -0.46 -4.47
N GLY A 112 -6.44 -0.52 -3.42
CA GLY A 112 -7.42 0.51 -3.10
C GLY A 112 -6.75 1.84 -2.73
N HIS A 113 -5.71 1.79 -1.89
CA HIS A 113 -4.87 2.93 -1.52
C HIS A 113 -4.20 3.57 -2.75
N PHE A 114 -3.51 2.77 -3.55
CA PHE A 114 -2.89 3.17 -4.81
C PHE A 114 -3.85 3.92 -5.74
N ILE A 115 -5.08 3.43 -5.91
CA ILE A 115 -6.04 4.10 -6.79
C ILE A 115 -6.70 5.32 -6.12
N SER A 116 -7.35 5.15 -4.98
CA SER A 116 -8.25 6.16 -4.43
C SER A 116 -7.52 7.26 -3.69
N PHE A 117 -6.57 6.91 -2.83
CA PHE A 117 -5.72 7.89 -2.17
C PHE A 117 -4.68 8.46 -3.14
N GLY A 118 -4.23 7.70 -4.14
CA GLY A 118 -3.42 8.23 -5.24
C GLY A 118 -4.06 9.45 -5.93
N VAL A 119 -5.37 9.42 -6.22
CA VAL A 119 -6.11 10.58 -6.76
C VAL A 119 -6.04 11.78 -5.80
N ARG A 120 -6.20 11.51 -4.49
CA ARG A 120 -6.27 12.53 -3.45
C ARG A 120 -4.92 13.20 -3.27
N TYR A 121 -3.85 12.40 -3.18
CA TYR A 121 -2.47 12.85 -3.08
C TYR A 121 -2.08 13.66 -4.31
N TYR A 122 -2.46 13.20 -5.51
CA TYR A 122 -2.26 13.97 -6.73
C TYR A 122 -3.00 15.31 -6.72
N GLY A 123 -4.19 15.37 -6.15
CA GLY A 123 -4.93 16.63 -5.97
C GLY A 123 -4.23 17.64 -5.03
N ILE A 124 -3.44 17.17 -4.07
CA ILE A 124 -2.62 18.00 -3.17
C ILE A 124 -1.36 18.44 -3.89
N TYR A 125 -0.64 17.50 -4.48
CA TYR A 125 0.55 17.73 -5.31
C TYR A 125 0.27 18.79 -6.38
N HIS A 126 -0.74 18.55 -7.23
CA HIS A 126 -1.10 19.43 -8.32
C HIS A 126 -1.45 20.83 -7.81
N ARG A 127 -2.17 20.96 -6.68
CA ARG A 127 -2.47 22.28 -6.11
C ARG A 127 -1.20 22.98 -5.66
N ALA A 128 -0.27 22.29 -5.02
CA ALA A 128 0.99 22.88 -4.60
C ALA A 128 1.79 23.41 -5.81
N ILE A 129 1.93 22.60 -6.86
CA ILE A 129 2.59 23.00 -8.11
C ILE A 129 1.91 24.21 -8.74
N THR A 130 0.57 24.23 -8.84
CA THR A 130 -0.14 25.38 -9.44
C THR A 130 -0.04 26.67 -8.62
N HIS A 131 0.33 26.59 -7.34
CA HIS A 131 0.60 27.75 -6.49
C HIS A 131 2.10 28.10 -6.42
N GLY A 132 2.91 27.57 -7.34
CA GLY A 132 4.33 27.93 -7.48
C GLY A 132 5.29 27.17 -6.55
N ALA A 133 4.84 26.10 -5.88
CA ALA A 133 5.76 25.24 -5.15
C ALA A 133 6.64 24.44 -6.12
N ASP A 134 7.91 24.25 -5.77
CA ASP A 134 8.76 23.26 -6.42
C ASP A 134 8.31 21.82 -6.11
N GLU A 135 8.86 20.86 -6.85
CA GLU A 135 8.49 19.44 -6.75
C GLU A 135 8.74 18.86 -5.35
N LYS A 136 9.90 19.17 -4.76
CA LYS A 136 10.28 18.68 -3.43
C LYS A 136 9.30 19.17 -2.37
N THR A 137 8.93 20.45 -2.43
CA THR A 137 7.96 21.09 -1.54
C THR A 137 6.56 20.50 -1.74
N ALA A 138 6.15 20.27 -2.99
CA ALA A 138 4.87 19.66 -3.30
C ALA A 138 4.80 18.21 -2.78
N PHE A 139 5.85 17.41 -2.94
CA PHE A 139 5.94 16.07 -2.37
C PHE A 139 5.94 16.09 -0.85
N LYS A 140 6.69 16.99 -0.21
CA LYS A 140 6.66 17.14 1.25
C LYS A 140 5.24 17.39 1.74
N LYS A 141 4.48 18.29 1.11
CA LYS A 141 3.07 18.55 1.46
C LYS A 141 2.19 17.31 1.33
N VAL A 142 2.44 16.44 0.36
CA VAL A 142 1.72 15.18 0.18
C VAL A 142 2.04 14.19 1.31
N VAL A 143 3.31 14.06 1.67
CA VAL A 143 3.77 13.19 2.77
C VAL A 143 3.24 13.68 4.11
N ASP A 144 3.36 14.98 4.39
CA ASP A 144 2.80 15.62 5.59
C ASP A 144 1.29 15.38 5.68
N PHE A 145 0.56 15.57 4.57
CA PHE A 145 -0.85 15.26 4.51
C PHE A 145 -1.13 13.78 4.79
N GLY A 146 -0.32 12.88 4.25
CA GLY A 146 -0.45 11.44 4.48
C GLY A 146 -0.34 11.10 5.96
N LEU A 147 0.76 11.52 6.58
CA LEU A 147 1.02 11.36 8.01
C LEU A 147 -0.11 11.96 8.85
N MET A 148 -0.53 13.20 8.56
CA MET A 148 -1.66 13.83 9.26
C MET A 148 -2.96 13.06 9.05
N SER A 149 -3.28 12.64 7.82
CA SER A 149 -4.56 11.97 7.52
C SER A 149 -4.68 10.58 8.14
N GLU A 150 -3.58 9.85 8.22
CA GLU A 150 -3.52 8.58 8.95
C GLU A 150 -3.59 8.82 10.47
N VAL A 151 -3.05 9.94 10.96
CA VAL A 151 -3.18 10.35 12.37
C VAL A 151 -4.60 10.85 12.71
N ASP A 152 -5.24 11.60 11.81
CA ASP A 152 -6.44 12.41 12.07
C ASP A 152 -7.75 11.78 11.54
N LEU A 153 -7.75 11.06 10.40
CA LEU A 153 -8.97 10.61 9.73
C LEU A 153 -9.31 9.12 9.96
N VAL A 154 -8.32 8.25 10.22
CA VAL A 154 -8.52 6.78 10.29
C VAL A 154 -7.75 6.06 11.41
N GLY A 155 -6.57 6.52 11.87
CA GLY A 155 -5.62 5.59 12.48
C GLY A 155 -5.36 5.69 13.99
N LYS A 156 -5.34 6.87 14.63
CA LYS A 156 -4.96 6.92 16.07
C LYS A 156 -6.12 6.83 17.06
N ILE A 157 -7.33 7.22 16.69
CA ILE A 157 -8.51 7.17 17.57
C ILE A 157 -9.36 5.90 17.32
N ILE A 158 -9.37 5.35 16.09
CA ILE A 158 -10.27 4.24 15.72
C ILE A 158 -9.57 2.88 15.67
N THR A 159 -8.46 2.72 14.93
CA THR A 159 -7.79 1.40 14.78
C THR A 159 -6.52 1.22 15.62
N GLY A 160 -5.83 2.31 15.95
CA GLY A 160 -4.57 2.33 16.69
C GLY A 160 -3.34 1.89 15.88
N VAL A 161 -3.42 1.94 14.54
CA VAL A 161 -2.39 1.47 13.60
C VAL A 161 -2.06 2.58 12.62
N LEU A 162 -0.77 2.79 12.38
CA LEU A 162 -0.25 3.63 11.30
C LEU A 162 0.52 2.74 10.32
N SER A 163 -0.03 2.56 9.13
CA SER A 163 0.60 1.75 8.07
C SER A 163 1.48 2.60 7.16
N PHE A 164 2.77 2.31 7.17
CA PHE A 164 3.70 2.93 6.22
C PHE A 164 3.58 2.33 4.82
N GLY A 165 3.09 1.09 4.72
CA GLY A 165 2.72 0.46 3.45
C GLY A 165 1.54 1.17 2.77
N ASP A 166 0.55 1.64 3.54
CA ASP A 166 -0.53 2.46 3.00
C ASP A 166 -0.01 3.80 2.49
N LEU A 167 0.85 4.48 3.25
CA LEU A 167 1.47 5.74 2.83
C LEU A 167 2.30 5.57 1.55
N GLU A 168 3.01 4.45 1.40
CA GLU A 168 3.73 4.13 0.18
C GLU A 168 2.80 3.90 -1.00
N ALA A 169 1.79 3.03 -0.84
CA ALA A 169 0.83 2.74 -1.89
C ALA A 169 0.11 4.03 -2.35
N ASN A 170 -0.27 4.91 -1.41
CA ASN A 170 -0.84 6.21 -1.71
C ASN A 170 0.11 7.10 -2.55
N PHE A 171 1.38 7.16 -2.17
CA PHE A 171 2.39 7.97 -2.87
C PHE A 171 2.69 7.44 -4.26
N GLN A 172 2.83 6.13 -4.41
CA GLN A 172 3.01 5.47 -5.71
C GLN A 172 1.78 5.66 -6.60
N GLY A 173 0.58 5.64 -6.00
CA GLY A 173 -0.68 5.99 -6.66
C GLY A 173 -0.72 7.41 -7.21
N MET A 174 -0.14 8.35 -6.49
CA MET A 174 0.02 9.73 -6.96
C MET A 174 0.97 9.81 -8.16
N LEU A 175 2.11 9.12 -8.11
CA LEU A 175 3.07 9.09 -9.22
C LEU A 175 2.43 8.49 -10.48
N PHE A 176 1.65 7.42 -10.32
CA PHE A 176 0.83 6.87 -11.39
C PHE A 176 -0.16 7.90 -11.96
N PHE A 177 -0.88 8.63 -11.10
CA PHE A 177 -1.81 9.65 -11.57
C PHE A 177 -1.13 10.79 -12.32
N ARG A 178 0.06 11.19 -11.87
CA ARG A 178 0.88 12.19 -12.52
C ARG A 178 1.31 11.71 -13.91
N SER A 179 1.78 10.45 -14.01
CA SER A 179 2.27 9.89 -15.26
C SER A 179 1.20 9.86 -16.35
N LEU A 180 -0.08 9.72 -15.98
CA LEU A 180 -1.20 9.81 -16.94
C LEU A 180 -1.26 11.12 -17.72
N CYS A 181 -0.70 12.21 -17.20
CA CYS A 181 -0.68 13.50 -17.87
C CYS A 181 0.73 14.02 -18.17
N ASP A 182 1.74 13.19 -17.97
CA ASP A 182 3.11 13.49 -18.31
C ASP A 182 3.45 12.90 -19.68
N SER A 183 3.64 13.75 -20.69
CA SER A 183 3.95 13.28 -22.05
C SER A 183 5.30 12.56 -22.17
N THR A 184 6.18 12.70 -21.17
CA THR A 184 7.46 11.97 -21.11
C THR A 184 7.31 10.55 -20.55
N SER A 185 6.18 10.25 -19.89
CA SER A 185 5.88 8.91 -19.38
C SER A 185 5.61 7.94 -20.52
N ALA A 186 6.13 6.70 -20.41
CA ALA A 186 5.81 5.62 -21.35
C ALA A 186 4.31 5.25 -21.33
N PHE A 187 3.63 5.47 -20.20
CA PHE A 187 2.19 5.28 -20.04
C PHE A 187 1.49 6.61 -19.70
N HIS A 188 0.80 7.20 -20.66
CA HIS A 188 0.10 8.49 -20.50
C HIS A 188 -1.14 8.61 -21.39
N LEU A 189 -1.99 9.60 -21.10
CA LEU A 189 -3.15 9.96 -21.93
C LEU A 189 -2.75 10.95 -23.01
N LYS A 190 -3.06 10.63 -24.26
CA LYS A 190 -2.85 11.50 -25.41
C LYS A 190 -4.19 11.99 -25.94
N LYS A 191 -4.29 13.29 -26.22
CA LYS A 191 -5.45 13.85 -26.92
C LYS A 191 -5.16 13.87 -28.41
N ASP A 192 -5.94 13.11 -29.16
CA ASP A 192 -6.04 13.14 -30.61
C ASP A 192 -7.18 14.12 -30.98
N GLU A 193 -6.92 15.04 -31.90
CA GLU A 193 -7.92 16.03 -32.35
C GLU A 193 -9.12 15.37 -33.06
N SER A 194 -8.89 14.23 -33.70
CA SER A 194 -9.90 13.47 -34.45
C SER A 194 -10.58 12.39 -33.61
N ASN A 195 -9.84 11.73 -32.71
CA ASN A 195 -10.31 10.54 -31.98
C ASN A 195 -10.47 10.76 -30.46
N GLY A 196 -10.20 11.98 -29.97
CA GLY A 196 -10.27 12.33 -28.56
C GLY A 196 -9.16 11.68 -27.71
N TRP A 197 -9.47 11.30 -26.47
CA TRP A 197 -8.48 10.76 -25.52
C TRP A 197 -8.16 9.29 -25.79
N THR A 198 -6.87 8.98 -25.92
CA THR A 198 -6.29 7.65 -26.09
C THR A 198 -5.21 7.39 -25.04
N LEU A 199 -4.78 6.12 -24.89
CA LEU A 199 -3.62 5.76 -24.06
C LEU A 199 -2.41 5.50 -24.94
N SER A 200 -1.29 6.09 -24.54
CA SER A 200 0.04 5.68 -24.99
C SER A 200 0.58 4.62 -24.05
N GLY A 201 1.16 3.55 -24.60
CA GLY A 201 1.75 2.45 -23.83
C GLY A 201 0.74 1.57 -23.08
N LYS A 202 1.27 0.76 -22.16
CA LYS A 202 0.47 -0.11 -21.28
C LYS A 202 0.84 0.17 -19.83
N PHE A 203 -0.16 0.16 -18.96
CA PHE A 203 0.05 0.20 -17.51
C PHE A 203 0.80 -1.05 -17.08
N ASP A 204 1.77 -0.85 -16.20
CA ASP A 204 2.50 -1.92 -15.53
C ASP A 204 2.66 -1.59 -14.04
N ILE A 205 1.99 -2.36 -13.19
CA ILE A 205 1.98 -2.18 -11.74
C ILE A 205 3.39 -2.31 -11.14
N ALA A 206 4.29 -3.07 -11.78
CA ALA A 206 5.66 -3.24 -11.31
C ALA A 206 6.49 -1.95 -11.34
N GLN A 207 6.04 -0.90 -12.04
CA GLN A 207 6.67 0.42 -11.98
C GLN A 207 6.40 1.17 -10.66
N TYR A 208 5.42 0.69 -9.87
CA TYR A 208 4.90 1.39 -8.70
C TYR A 208 4.97 0.55 -7.42
N VAL A 209 4.87 -0.78 -7.55
CA VAL A 209 5.03 -1.70 -6.43
C VAL A 209 6.51 -1.85 -6.08
N ASN A 210 6.81 -1.69 -4.80
CA ASN A 210 8.14 -1.92 -4.23
C ASN A 210 8.02 -2.58 -2.85
N GLY A 211 9.14 -2.98 -2.27
CA GLY A 211 9.18 -3.64 -0.95
C GLY A 211 8.50 -2.85 0.17
N ASP A 212 8.43 -1.52 0.06
CA ASP A 212 7.82 -0.68 1.09
C ASP A 212 6.28 -0.81 1.17
N TRP A 213 5.65 -1.55 0.26
CA TRP A 213 4.23 -1.95 0.34
C TRP A 213 3.98 -3.11 1.33
N ASP A 214 5.00 -3.95 1.58
CA ASP A 214 4.91 -5.08 2.48
C ASP A 214 5.02 -4.58 3.93
N GLU A 215 3.91 -4.55 4.67
CA GLU A 215 3.86 -4.07 6.06
C GLU A 215 4.66 -4.92 7.05
N SER A 216 5.10 -6.12 6.64
CA SER A 216 6.00 -6.96 7.43
C SER A 216 7.47 -6.56 7.27
N TYR A 217 7.79 -5.87 6.17
CA TYR A 217 9.09 -5.27 5.89
C TYR A 217 9.12 -3.77 6.27
N ASN A 218 8.15 -2.99 5.76
CA ASN A 218 7.92 -1.60 6.13
C ASN A 218 6.98 -1.51 7.32
N GLU A 219 7.52 -1.86 8.48
CA GLU A 219 6.75 -2.11 9.71
C GLU A 219 5.84 -0.95 10.11
N SER A 220 4.56 -1.28 10.32
CA SER A 220 3.57 -0.36 10.88
C SER A 220 3.92 0.08 12.31
N GLY A 221 3.51 1.30 12.65
CA GLY A 221 3.57 1.83 14.02
C GLY A 221 2.24 1.63 14.74
N PHE A 222 2.28 1.34 16.05
CA PHE A 222 1.09 1.11 16.86
C PHE A 222 0.93 2.15 17.97
N THR A 223 -0.30 2.40 18.42
CA THR A 223 -0.51 3.20 19.63
C THR A 223 -0.20 2.41 20.90
N ARG A 224 0.13 3.09 22.00
CA ARG A 224 0.30 2.45 23.31
C ARG A 224 -0.92 1.61 23.72
N ALA A 225 -2.13 2.11 23.45
CA ALA A 225 -3.38 1.41 23.74
C ALA A 225 -3.48 0.09 22.96
N ARG A 226 -3.01 0.06 21.71
CA ARG A 226 -2.98 -1.15 20.88
C ARG A 226 -1.86 -2.11 21.28
N TRP A 227 -0.74 -1.56 21.75
CA TRP A 227 0.46 -2.30 22.09
C TRP A 227 0.38 -3.03 23.44
N THR A 228 -0.18 -2.39 24.46
CA THR A 228 -0.17 -2.82 25.87
C THR A 228 -1.38 -3.67 26.27
N GLY A 229 -1.30 -4.34 27.44
CA GLY A 229 -2.39 -5.17 28.00
C GLY A 229 -2.23 -6.68 27.78
N SER A 230 -3.08 -7.47 28.44
CA SER A 230 -3.09 -8.94 28.36
C SER A 230 -3.47 -9.48 26.96
N ASN A 231 -4.10 -8.65 26.12
CA ASN A 231 -4.39 -8.92 24.71
C ASN A 231 -3.70 -7.88 23.79
N GLY A 232 -2.64 -7.23 24.26
CA GLY A 232 -1.88 -6.25 23.51
C GLY A 232 -1.14 -6.87 22.32
N LEU A 233 -0.96 -6.09 21.25
CA LEU A 233 -0.35 -6.57 20.02
C LEU A 233 1.07 -7.13 20.23
N ASN A 234 1.82 -6.60 21.20
CA ASN A 234 3.15 -7.07 21.57
C ASN A 234 3.18 -8.60 21.81
N GLN A 235 2.21 -9.15 22.54
CA GLN A 235 2.16 -10.59 22.83
C GLN A 235 1.89 -11.42 21.58
N THR A 236 1.02 -10.93 20.69
CA THR A 236 0.72 -11.61 19.43
C THR A 236 1.92 -11.59 18.49
N LEU A 237 2.61 -10.45 18.37
CA LEU A 237 3.79 -10.31 17.50
C LEU A 237 4.95 -11.18 17.97
N ARG A 238 5.14 -11.35 19.29
CA ARG A 238 6.17 -12.24 19.84
C ARG A 238 6.11 -13.67 19.31
N LYS A 239 4.90 -14.18 19.05
CA LYS A 239 4.69 -15.52 18.47
C LYS A 239 5.27 -15.67 17.07
N TYR A 240 5.52 -14.56 16.39
CA TYR A 240 6.02 -14.52 15.02
C TYR A 240 7.50 -14.15 14.94
N CYS A 241 8.20 -13.92 16.06
CA CYS A 241 9.60 -13.48 16.04
C CYS A 241 10.55 -14.51 15.42
N GLU A 242 10.39 -15.80 15.74
CA GLU A 242 11.18 -16.87 15.13
C GLU A 242 10.94 -16.94 13.61
N ALA A 243 9.66 -16.93 13.19
CA ALA A 243 9.30 -16.96 11.78
C ALA A 243 9.86 -15.76 11.01
N ARG A 244 9.91 -14.56 11.61
CA ARG A 244 10.49 -13.36 11.01
C ARG A 244 11.99 -13.52 10.72
N ASN A 245 12.69 -14.23 11.59
CA ASN A 245 14.13 -14.47 11.47
C ASN A 245 14.47 -15.73 10.67
N SER A 246 13.47 -16.41 10.10
CA SER A 246 13.71 -17.54 9.21
C SER A 246 14.45 -17.10 7.95
N SER A 247 15.30 -17.98 7.41
CA SER A 247 16.07 -17.72 6.19
C SER A 247 15.20 -17.26 5.03
N ARG A 248 14.01 -17.84 4.89
CA ARG A 248 13.03 -17.49 3.86
C ARG A 248 12.55 -16.04 3.96
N VAL A 249 12.23 -15.55 5.15
CA VAL A 249 11.79 -14.16 5.34
C VAL A 249 12.94 -13.19 5.13
N LEU A 250 14.12 -13.52 5.66
CA LEU A 250 15.31 -12.69 5.47
C LEU A 250 15.70 -12.57 4.00
N GLN A 251 15.66 -13.66 3.23
CA GLN A 251 15.89 -13.63 1.78
C GLN A 251 14.86 -12.79 1.03
N ARG A 252 13.59 -12.81 1.45
CA ARG A 252 12.56 -11.93 0.89
C ARG A 252 12.87 -10.46 1.15
N PHE A 253 13.27 -10.12 2.38
CA PHE A 253 13.61 -8.74 2.74
C PHE A 253 14.89 -8.27 2.04
N GLU A 254 15.89 -9.14 1.91
CA GLU A 254 17.10 -8.87 1.13
C GLU A 254 16.77 -8.63 -0.35
N HIS A 255 15.88 -9.45 -0.93
CA HIS A 255 15.39 -9.22 -2.29
C HIS A 255 14.75 -7.85 -2.44
N TYR A 256 13.93 -7.40 -1.48
CA TYR A 256 13.34 -6.07 -1.51
C TYR A 256 14.39 -4.96 -1.46
N GLN A 257 15.36 -5.08 -0.56
CA GLN A 257 16.45 -4.10 -0.40
C GLN A 257 17.30 -3.97 -1.66
N ASN A 258 17.56 -5.09 -2.33
CA ASN A 258 18.43 -5.15 -3.51
C ASN A 258 17.69 -4.78 -4.81
N SER A 259 16.37 -4.97 -4.87
CA SER A 259 15.59 -4.79 -6.11
C SER A 259 14.89 -3.45 -6.22
N PHE A 260 14.69 -2.73 -5.11
CA PHE A 260 13.93 -1.50 -5.11
C PHE A 260 14.66 -0.35 -4.42
N SER A 261 14.61 0.82 -5.05
CA SER A 261 15.01 2.06 -4.40
C SER A 261 13.88 2.60 -3.54
N ARG A 262 14.24 3.11 -2.37
CA ARG A 262 13.29 3.77 -1.46
C ARG A 262 12.68 5.00 -2.13
N SER A 263 11.37 5.18 -1.96
CA SER A 263 10.67 6.34 -2.50
C SER A 263 11.02 7.63 -1.76
N PHE A 264 10.70 8.79 -2.35
CA PHE A 264 10.79 10.08 -1.67
C PHE A 264 9.97 10.08 -0.37
N SER A 265 8.77 9.47 -0.39
CA SER A 265 7.87 9.39 0.76
C SER A 265 8.54 8.68 1.93
N GLN A 266 9.04 7.46 1.70
CA GLN A 266 9.66 6.68 2.77
C GLN A 266 10.99 7.27 3.23
N SER A 267 11.76 7.88 2.33
CA SER A 267 13.01 8.57 2.72
C SER A 267 12.73 9.74 3.65
N LEU A 268 11.76 10.60 3.30
CA LEU A 268 11.36 11.72 4.14
C LEU A 268 10.79 11.26 5.50
N ILE A 269 9.98 10.20 5.51
CA ILE A 269 9.44 9.63 6.75
C ILE A 269 10.58 9.17 7.67
N LEU A 270 11.57 8.44 7.13
CA LEU A 270 12.73 7.99 7.90
C LEU A 270 13.56 9.17 8.43
N ASP A 271 13.74 10.23 7.63
CA ASP A 271 14.43 11.44 8.08
C ASP A 271 13.70 12.11 9.25
N LEU A 272 12.35 12.17 9.19
CA LEU A 272 11.53 12.70 10.27
C LEU A 272 11.60 11.81 11.53
N GLU A 273 11.70 10.49 11.37
CA GLU A 273 11.90 9.54 12.46
C GLU A 273 13.27 9.70 13.12
N ASN A 274 14.33 9.75 12.32
CA ASN A 274 15.71 9.92 12.79
C ASN A 274 15.92 11.30 13.45
N GLY A 275 15.26 12.33 12.95
CA GLY A 275 15.27 13.67 13.52
C GLY A 275 14.40 13.81 14.78
N GLY A 276 13.66 12.77 15.19
CA GLY A 276 12.77 12.80 16.35
C GLY A 276 11.53 13.67 16.20
N VAL A 277 11.27 14.21 15.00
CA VAL A 277 10.08 15.02 14.68
C VAL A 277 8.82 14.16 14.69
N PHE A 278 8.96 12.88 14.39
CA PHE A 278 7.87 11.92 14.30
C PHE A 278 8.34 10.57 14.86
N ASN A 279 7.71 10.03 15.90
CA ASN A 279 8.24 8.85 16.63
C ASN A 279 7.26 7.66 16.65
N HIS A 280 6.54 7.39 15.55
CA HIS A 280 5.46 6.41 15.58
C HIS A 280 5.91 4.95 15.47
N ARG A 281 7.03 4.64 14.80
CA ARG A 281 7.61 3.30 14.90
C ARG A 281 8.35 3.10 16.22
N ARG A 282 8.87 4.16 16.85
CA ARG A 282 9.95 4.06 17.84
C ARG A 282 9.68 3.11 19.01
N ASP A 283 8.47 3.14 19.57
CA ASP A 283 8.18 2.40 20.81
C ASP A 283 7.36 1.13 20.58
N TYR A 284 6.52 1.12 19.54
CA TYR A 284 5.48 0.11 19.35
C TYR A 284 5.48 -0.40 17.91
N ASN A 285 6.40 -1.31 17.58
CA ASN A 285 6.61 -1.91 16.25
C ASN A 285 6.98 -3.40 16.36
N PHE A 286 7.13 -4.12 15.24
CA PHE A 286 7.47 -5.54 15.29
C PHE A 286 8.87 -5.79 15.87
N ALA A 287 9.88 -5.02 15.45
CA ALA A 287 11.26 -5.15 15.93
C ALA A 287 11.36 -5.10 17.47
N ASN A 288 10.63 -4.19 18.12
CA ASN A 288 10.57 -4.03 19.58
C ASN A 288 9.82 -5.16 20.29
N ALA A 289 8.87 -5.81 19.61
CA ALA A 289 8.23 -7.02 20.16
C ALA A 289 9.26 -8.15 20.28
N CYS A 290 10.20 -8.23 19.31
CA CYS A 290 11.19 -9.29 19.23
C CYS A 290 12.50 -9.03 19.95
N SER A 291 12.87 -7.76 20.21
CA SER A 291 14.11 -7.41 20.92
C SER A 291 14.18 -7.94 22.36
N ASN A 292 13.04 -8.29 22.95
CA ASN A 292 12.89 -8.83 24.31
C ASN A 292 12.60 -10.35 24.33
N VAL A 293 12.77 -11.05 23.21
CA VAL A 293 12.71 -12.52 23.15
C VAL A 293 14.17 -12.99 23.17
N LEU A 294 14.74 -13.08 24.37
CA LEU A 294 15.98 -13.83 24.56
C LEU A 294 15.75 -15.25 24.04
N ILE A 295 16.61 -15.69 23.13
CA ILE A 295 16.68 -17.05 22.65
C ILE A 295 16.91 -17.94 23.88
N SER A 296 15.85 -18.53 24.43
CA SER A 296 15.95 -19.62 25.39
C SER A 296 16.40 -20.86 24.61
N GLY A 297 17.69 -20.89 24.33
CA GLY A 297 18.35 -21.90 23.52
C GLY A 297 19.84 -21.93 23.83
N THR A 298 20.19 -21.95 25.12
CA THR A 298 21.46 -22.55 25.55
C THR A 298 21.19 -24.02 25.83
N PRO A 299 21.89 -24.96 25.19
CA PRO A 299 21.90 -26.34 25.64
C PRO A 299 22.55 -26.38 27.02
N ASP A 300 21.91 -27.05 27.97
CA ASP A 300 22.51 -27.37 29.26
C ASP A 300 23.82 -28.12 29.02
N ASN A 301 24.94 -27.49 29.38
CA ASN A 301 26.23 -28.13 29.45
C ASN A 301 26.49 -28.53 30.91
N ASN A 302 26.49 -29.86 31.11
CA ASN A 302 27.06 -30.65 32.21
C ASN A 302 26.50 -30.46 33.64
#